data_AF-A0A022RMN0-F1
#
_entry.id   AF-A0A022RMN0-F1
#
_cell.length_a   1.000
_cell.length_b   1.000
_cell.length_c   1.000
_cell.angle_alpha   90.00
_cell.angle_beta   90.00
_cell.angle_gamma   90.00
#
_symmetry.space_group_name_H-M   'P 1'
#
loop_
_entity.id
_entity.type
_entity.pdbx_description
1 polymer ?
#
loop_
_entity_poly.entity_id
_entity_poly.type
_entity_poly.pdbx_seq_one_letter_code
_entity_poly.pdbx_strand_id
1 'polypeptide(L)'
;GYAPCNSDRRDGILRRKRLEYLDCVAQHYDIPDTDRTDEEINMLRQIAVDCPRTVPDVSFFQQVEIQKSLERILYTWAIRHPASGYVQGINDLVTPFLVVFLSEYLEGSIHNWSMTDLPPEKMSNLLDGMQDPYTFAQPGIQRLVFKLKELVRRID
;
A
#
# COMPACT_ATOMS: atom_id res chain seq x y z
N GLY A 1 20.57 6.27 8.11
CA GLY A 1 20.14 7.66 7.81
C GLY A 1 19.22 7.64 6.61
N TYR A 2 17.91 7.67 6.86
CA TYR A 2 16.82 7.34 5.92
C TYR A 2 16.60 8.33 4.77
N ALA A 3 17.04 9.55 4.95
CA ALA A 3 17.15 10.54 3.91
C ALA A 3 18.28 11.45 4.35
N PRO A 4 19.09 11.98 3.42
CA PRO A 4 19.89 13.13 3.73
C PRO A 4 18.96 14.19 4.36
N CYS A 5 19.44 14.91 5.38
CA CYS A 5 18.70 16.06 5.93
C CYS A 5 18.35 17.10 4.85
N ASN A 6 18.97 16.98 3.68
CA ASN A 6 18.76 17.78 2.49
C ASN A 6 17.52 17.30 1.69
N SER A 7 16.50 18.15 1.60
CA SER A 7 15.20 17.91 0.92
C SER A 7 15.37 17.44 -0.52
N ASP A 8 16.31 18.02 -1.27
CA ASP A 8 16.47 17.75 -2.70
C ASP A 8 16.92 16.31 -2.97
N ARG A 9 17.71 15.74 -2.05
CA ARG A 9 18.14 14.34 -2.15
C ARG A 9 17.02 13.37 -1.76
N ARG A 10 16.07 13.78 -0.92
CA ARG A 10 14.90 12.98 -0.54
C ARG A 10 13.98 12.81 -1.74
N ASP A 11 13.69 13.90 -2.45
CA ASP A 11 12.82 13.86 -3.62
C ASP A 11 13.40 13.02 -4.75
N GLY A 12 14.73 13.10 -4.96
CA GLY A 12 15.42 12.24 -5.92
C GLY A 12 15.32 10.75 -5.59
N ILE A 13 15.47 10.38 -4.31
CA ILE A 13 15.35 8.99 -3.85
C ILE A 13 13.91 8.49 -3.99
N LEU A 14 12.93 9.30 -3.58
CA LEU A 14 11.51 8.96 -3.68
C LEU A 14 11.11 8.75 -5.13
N ARG A 15 11.46 9.66 -6.05
CA ARG A 15 11.19 9.51 -7.49
C ARG A 15 11.74 8.20 -8.05
N ARG A 16 12.98 7.85 -7.71
CA ARG A 16 13.59 6.59 -8.19
C ARG A 16 12.86 5.36 -7.64
N LYS A 17 12.49 5.37 -6.35
CA LYS A 17 11.75 4.26 -5.74
C LYS A 17 10.37 4.06 -6.35
N ARG A 18 9.71 5.15 -6.72
CA ARG A 18 8.43 5.11 -7.44
C ARG A 18 8.56 4.48 -8.82
N LEU A 19 9.59 4.85 -9.58
CA LEU A 19 9.87 4.21 -10.87
C LEU A 19 10.15 2.72 -10.69
N GLU A 20 11.01 2.34 -9.72
CA GLU A 20 11.29 0.93 -9.39
C GLU A 20 10.01 0.14 -9.01
N TYR A 21 9.02 0.79 -8.39
CA TYR A 21 7.73 0.18 -8.10
C TYR A 21 6.91 -0.03 -9.37
N LEU A 22 6.73 1.02 -10.18
CA LEU A 22 5.92 0.99 -11.39
C LEU A 22 6.47 -0.02 -12.41
N ASP A 23 7.79 -0.07 -12.56
CA ASP A 23 8.45 -1.05 -13.42
C ASP A 23 8.15 -2.49 -12.93
N CYS A 24 8.19 -2.72 -11.62
CA CYS A 24 7.91 -4.02 -11.03
C CYS A 24 6.42 -4.42 -11.19
N VAL A 25 5.50 -3.48 -11.03
CA VAL A 25 4.07 -3.69 -11.29
C VAL A 25 3.86 -4.06 -12.75
N ALA A 26 4.43 -3.29 -13.69
CA ALA A 26 4.29 -3.55 -15.12
C ALA A 26 4.86 -4.91 -15.54
N GLN A 27 5.96 -5.34 -14.91
CA GLN A 27 6.63 -6.60 -15.24
C GLN A 27 5.95 -7.84 -14.66
N HIS A 28 5.23 -7.71 -13.54
CA HIS A 28 4.76 -8.89 -12.79
C HIS A 28 3.28 -8.87 -12.43
N TYR A 29 2.70 -7.70 -12.15
CA TYR A 29 1.29 -7.57 -11.78
C TYR A 29 0.41 -7.29 -13.00
N ASP A 30 0.80 -6.38 -13.89
CA ASP A 30 0.02 -6.01 -15.09
C ASP A 30 0.33 -6.92 -16.30
N ILE A 31 0.42 -8.23 -16.06
CA ILE A 31 0.63 -9.26 -17.09
C ILE A 31 -0.59 -10.18 -17.20
N PRO A 32 -0.80 -10.88 -18.33
CA PRO A 32 -1.84 -11.88 -18.47
C PRO A 32 -1.62 -13.09 -17.53
N ASP A 33 -2.70 -13.74 -17.11
CA ASP A 33 -2.63 -14.97 -16.30
C ASP A 33 -1.89 -16.11 -17.02
N THR A 34 -1.87 -16.11 -18.36
CA THR A 34 -1.12 -17.09 -19.17
C THR A 34 0.39 -17.00 -19.00
N ASP A 35 0.88 -15.84 -18.56
CA ASP A 35 2.31 -15.56 -18.41
C ASP A 35 2.77 -15.76 -16.96
N ARG A 36 1.85 -16.14 -16.07
CA ARG A 36 2.13 -16.43 -14.66
C ARG A 36 2.31 -17.92 -14.41
N THR A 37 3.15 -18.23 -13.44
CA THR A 37 3.28 -19.58 -12.90
C THR A 37 2.05 -19.97 -12.07
N ASP A 38 1.82 -21.27 -11.89
CA ASP A 38 0.74 -21.77 -11.03
C ASP A 38 0.86 -21.25 -9.59
N GLU A 39 2.08 -21.07 -9.09
CA GLU A 39 2.37 -20.51 -7.77
C GLU A 39 1.92 -19.05 -7.67
N GLU A 40 2.23 -18.23 -8.67
CA GLU A 40 1.80 -16.83 -8.73
C GLU A 40 0.27 -16.70 -8.85
N ILE A 41 -0.38 -17.55 -9.65
CA ILE A 41 -1.85 -17.59 -9.78
C ILE A 41 -2.48 -17.95 -8.43
N ASN A 42 -1.95 -18.96 -7.74
CA ASN A 42 -2.46 -19.36 -6.43
C ASN A 42 -2.24 -18.26 -5.38
N MET A 43 -1.11 -17.57 -5.42
CA MET A 43 -0.83 -16.42 -4.56
C MET A 43 -1.80 -15.26 -4.82
N LEU A 44 -2.05 -14.89 -6.08
CA LEU A 44 -3.04 -13.87 -6.44
C LEU A 44 -4.44 -14.23 -5.95
N ARG A 45 -4.85 -15.49 -6.12
CA ARG A 45 -6.15 -15.96 -5.62
C ARG A 45 -6.29 -15.82 -4.11
N GLN A 46 -5.23 -16.15 -3.35
CA GLN A 46 -5.23 -15.95 -1.89
C GLN A 46 -5.41 -14.47 -1.53
N ILE A 47 -4.61 -13.60 -2.15
CA ILE A 47 -4.69 -12.16 -1.92
C ILE A 47 -6.08 -11.61 -2.28
N ALA A 48 -6.64 -12.03 -3.42
CA ALA A 48 -7.96 -11.60 -3.88
C ALA A 48 -9.09 -12.04 -2.94
N VAL A 49 -8.92 -13.15 -2.22
CA VAL A 49 -9.87 -13.61 -1.19
C VAL A 49 -9.66 -12.85 0.13
N ASP A 50 -8.45 -12.43 0.45
CA ASP A 50 -8.12 -11.72 1.70
C ASP A 50 -8.46 -10.22 1.64
N CYS A 51 -8.33 -9.58 0.47
CA CYS A 51 -8.58 -8.15 0.30
C CYS A 51 -10.00 -7.73 0.76
N PRO A 52 -11.10 -8.38 0.35
CA PRO A 52 -12.44 -8.03 0.82
C PRO A 52 -12.65 -8.29 2.32
N ARG A 53 -11.89 -9.23 2.90
CA ARG A 53 -11.95 -9.61 4.31
C ARG A 53 -11.08 -8.73 5.21
N THR A 54 -10.29 -7.84 4.62
CA THR A 54 -9.39 -6.92 5.34
C THR A 54 -10.19 -5.78 5.93
N VAL A 55 -10.16 -5.63 7.26
CA VAL A 55 -10.89 -4.59 8.02
C VAL A 55 -12.36 -4.49 7.58
N PRO A 56 -13.16 -5.58 7.75
CA PRO A 56 -14.48 -5.70 7.14
C PRO A 56 -15.50 -4.67 7.66
N ASP A 57 -15.30 -4.18 8.88
CA ASP A 57 -16.19 -3.22 9.53
C ASP A 57 -16.02 -1.77 9.03
N VAL A 58 -15.05 -1.52 8.15
CA VAL A 58 -14.77 -0.19 7.60
C VAL A 58 -15.09 -0.18 6.11
N SER A 59 -16.18 0.51 5.74
CA SER A 59 -16.70 0.65 4.37
C SER A 59 -15.65 1.09 3.35
N PHE A 60 -14.69 1.90 3.78
CA PHE A 60 -13.60 2.38 2.95
C PHE A 60 -12.75 1.23 2.36
N PHE A 61 -12.48 0.16 3.12
CA PHE A 61 -11.75 -1.01 2.63
C PHE A 61 -12.58 -1.92 1.72
N GLN A 62 -13.89 -1.69 1.65
CA GLN A 62 -14.80 -2.42 0.76
C GLN A 62 -14.90 -1.78 -0.64
N GLN A 63 -14.28 -0.61 -0.85
CA GLN A 63 -14.22 0.03 -2.15
C GLN A 63 -13.29 -0.75 -3.09
N VAL A 64 -13.74 -0.98 -4.33
CA VAL A 64 -13.03 -1.79 -5.34
C VAL A 64 -11.64 -1.22 -5.63
N GLU A 65 -11.51 0.10 -5.64
CA GLU A 65 -10.27 0.83 -5.85
C GLU A 65 -9.25 0.54 -4.74
N ILE A 66 -9.72 0.41 -3.49
CA ILE A 66 -8.88 0.06 -2.35
C ILE A 66 -8.48 -1.41 -2.38
N GLN A 67 -9.42 -2.31 -2.69
CA GLN A 67 -9.12 -3.73 -2.81
C GLN A 67 -8.10 -4.01 -3.92
N LYS A 68 -8.25 -3.39 -5.10
CA LYS A 68 -7.26 -3.46 -6.19
C LYS A 68 -5.91 -2.88 -5.80
N SER A 69 -5.91 -1.79 -5.03
CA SER A 69 -4.68 -1.20 -4.53
C SER A 69 -3.95 -2.14 -3.57
N LEU A 70 -4.67 -2.69 -2.58
CA LEU A 70 -4.14 -3.68 -1.64
C LEU A 70 -3.62 -4.92 -2.37
N GLU A 71 -4.39 -5.47 -3.32
CA GLU A 71 -4.00 -6.65 -4.07
C GLU A 71 -2.66 -6.46 -4.80
N ARG A 72 -2.55 -5.36 -5.55
CA ARG A 72 -1.31 -5.02 -6.26
C ARG A 72 -0.13 -4.85 -5.32
N ILE A 73 -0.33 -4.17 -4.19
CA ILE A 73 0.75 -3.92 -3.22
C ILE A 73 1.21 -5.22 -2.56
N LEU A 74 0.27 -6.05 -2.13
CA LEU A 74 0.57 -7.34 -1.50
C LEU A 74 1.25 -8.30 -2.48
N TYR A 75 0.76 -8.35 -3.72
CA TYR A 75 1.36 -9.18 -4.76
C TYR A 75 2.79 -8.71 -5.09
N THR A 76 2.96 -7.42 -5.36
CA THR A 76 4.28 -6.83 -5.69
C THR A 76 5.27 -7.01 -4.53
N TRP A 77 4.81 -6.94 -3.28
CA TRP A 77 5.64 -7.24 -2.13
C TRP A 77 6.02 -8.72 -2.08
N ALA A 78 5.06 -9.63 -2.30
CA ALA A 78 5.26 -11.07 -2.17
C ALA A 78 6.22 -11.64 -3.22
N ILE A 79 6.09 -11.24 -4.50
CA ILE A 79 7.01 -11.66 -5.57
C ILE A 79 8.47 -11.24 -5.31
N ARG A 80 8.67 -10.13 -4.59
CA ARG A 80 10.00 -9.61 -4.23
C ARG A 80 10.59 -10.32 -3.00
N HIS A 81 9.81 -11.13 -2.30
CA HIS A 81 10.21 -11.90 -1.12
C HIS A 81 9.84 -13.37 -1.30
N PRO A 82 10.41 -14.08 -2.30
CA PRO A 82 9.99 -15.45 -2.67
C PRO A 82 10.18 -16.47 -1.54
N ALA A 83 11.09 -16.22 -0.59
CA ALA A 83 11.26 -17.08 0.58
C ALA A 83 10.06 -17.02 1.56
N SER A 84 9.30 -15.92 1.54
CA SER A 84 8.11 -15.73 2.38
C SER A 84 6.82 -15.91 1.59
N GLY A 85 6.77 -15.38 0.36
CA GLY A 85 5.54 -15.27 -0.42
C GLY A 85 4.47 -14.43 0.30
N TYR A 86 3.21 -14.59 -0.11
CA TYR A 86 2.07 -14.02 0.62
C TYR A 86 1.65 -14.96 1.76
N VAL A 87 1.39 -14.38 2.92
CA VAL A 87 0.83 -15.09 4.09
C VAL A 87 -0.32 -14.25 4.64
N GLN A 88 -1.44 -14.90 4.92
CA GLN A 88 -2.60 -14.26 5.54
C GLN A 88 -2.18 -13.52 6.82
N GLY A 89 -2.65 -12.28 6.97
CA GLY A 89 -2.27 -11.35 8.04
C GLY A 89 -1.30 -10.26 7.56
N ILE A 90 -0.57 -10.46 6.46
CA ILE A 90 0.25 -9.39 5.86
C ILE A 90 -0.63 -8.27 5.27
N ASN A 91 -1.84 -8.62 4.80
CA ASN A 91 -2.86 -7.65 4.38
C ASN A 91 -3.16 -6.62 5.48
N ASP A 92 -3.31 -7.06 6.73
CA ASP A 92 -3.63 -6.17 7.85
C ASP A 92 -2.49 -5.20 8.16
N LEU A 93 -1.23 -5.61 7.94
CA LEU A 93 -0.07 -4.76 8.15
C LEU A 93 -0.04 -3.58 7.18
N VAL A 94 -0.62 -3.71 5.98
CA VAL A 94 -0.65 -2.64 4.96
C VAL A 94 -1.68 -1.56 5.30
N THR A 95 -2.77 -1.93 6.00
CA THR A 95 -3.92 -1.05 6.26
C THR A 95 -3.58 0.25 7.00
N PRO A 96 -2.80 0.27 8.12
CA PRO A 96 -2.49 1.53 8.80
C PRO A 96 -1.64 2.47 7.93
N PHE A 97 -0.81 1.92 7.03
CA PHE A 97 -0.02 2.73 6.11
C PHE A 97 -0.88 3.43 5.08
N LEU A 98 -1.84 2.69 4.52
CA LEU A 98 -2.79 3.22 3.56
C LEU A 98 -3.65 4.32 4.19
N VAL A 99 -4.16 4.10 5.41
CA VAL A 99 -4.97 5.10 6.14
C VAL A 99 -4.16 6.36 6.43
N VAL A 100 -2.95 6.23 6.98
CA VAL A 100 -2.16 7.40 7.34
C VAL A 100 -1.70 8.18 6.10
N PHE A 101 -1.35 7.50 5.01
CA PHE A 101 -1.01 8.16 3.76
C PHE A 101 -2.21 8.94 3.21
N LEU A 102 -3.40 8.33 3.21
CA LEU A 102 -4.62 8.94 2.70
C LEU A 102 -5.20 10.05 3.55
N SER A 103 -4.95 10.02 4.86
CA SER A 103 -5.38 11.09 5.76
C SER A 103 -4.76 12.46 5.43
N GLU A 104 -3.71 12.50 4.61
CA GLU A 104 -3.15 13.76 4.10
C GLU A 104 -3.96 14.36 2.94
N TYR A 105 -4.84 13.57 2.32
CA TYR A 105 -5.59 13.94 1.12
C TYR A 105 -7.11 13.87 1.31
N LEU A 106 -7.58 13.09 2.28
CA LEU A 106 -8.99 12.91 2.60
C LEU A 106 -9.27 13.50 3.98
N GLU A 107 -10.31 14.34 4.05
CA GLU A 107 -10.74 14.98 5.27
C GLU A 107 -11.81 14.15 6.01
N GLY A 108 -11.91 14.36 7.32
CA GLY A 108 -12.93 13.71 8.15
C GLY A 108 -12.62 12.26 8.53
N SER A 109 -13.66 11.55 8.94
CA SER A 109 -13.57 10.16 9.41
C SER A 109 -13.43 9.18 8.24
N ILE A 110 -12.65 8.12 8.44
CA ILE A 110 -12.44 7.03 7.47
C ILE A 110 -13.76 6.40 7.00
N HIS A 111 -14.80 6.42 7.83
CA HIS A 111 -16.12 5.90 7.46
C HIS A 111 -16.81 6.69 6.34
N ASN A 112 -16.38 7.94 6.11
CA ASN A 112 -16.93 8.84 5.09
C ASN A 112 -15.99 9.01 3.89
N TRP A 113 -14.81 8.39 3.90
CA TRP A 113 -13.85 8.54 2.83
C TRP A 113 -14.33 7.85 1.55
N SER A 114 -14.14 8.52 0.42
CA SER A 114 -14.34 7.93 -0.90
C SER A 114 -13.11 8.13 -1.77
N MET A 115 -12.74 7.10 -2.51
CA MET A 115 -11.67 7.20 -3.51
C MET A 115 -12.04 8.14 -4.67
N THR A 116 -13.33 8.44 -4.87
CA THR A 116 -13.80 9.44 -5.84
C THR A 116 -13.41 10.86 -5.45
N ASP A 117 -13.13 11.11 -4.17
CA ASP A 117 -12.78 12.43 -3.66
C ASP A 117 -11.29 12.75 -3.88
N LEU A 118 -10.50 11.75 -4.30
CA LEU A 118 -9.11 11.94 -4.66
C LEU A 118 -8.98 12.37 -6.13
N PRO A 119 -8.10 13.34 -6.42
CA PRO A 119 -7.68 13.60 -7.78
C PRO A 119 -7.08 12.32 -8.41
N PRO A 120 -7.37 12.01 -9.69
CA PRO A 120 -6.82 10.83 -10.37
C PRO A 120 -5.29 10.72 -10.29
N GLU A 121 -4.61 11.86 -10.35
CA GLU A 121 -3.14 11.95 -10.18
C GLU A 121 -2.68 11.51 -8.79
N LYS A 122 -3.50 11.73 -7.75
CA LYS A 122 -3.21 11.34 -6.37
C LYS A 122 -3.53 9.87 -6.11
N MET A 123 -4.50 9.30 -6.83
CA MET A 123 -4.76 7.86 -6.83
C MET A 123 -3.58 7.07 -7.41
N SER A 124 -2.93 7.58 -8.47
CA SER A 124 -1.66 7.02 -8.95
C SER A 124 -0.55 7.14 -7.89
N ASN A 125 -0.46 8.30 -7.24
CA ASN A 125 0.55 8.55 -6.20
C ASN A 125 0.35 7.75 -4.90
N LEU A 126 -0.87 7.29 -4.60
CA LEU A 126 -1.16 6.37 -3.49
C LEU A 126 -0.32 5.10 -3.61
N LEU A 127 -0.29 4.58 -4.82
CA LEU A 127 0.40 3.35 -5.19
C LEU A 127 1.90 3.59 -5.19
N ASP A 128 2.32 4.78 -5.62
CA ASP A 128 3.70 5.25 -5.60
C ASP A 128 4.24 5.50 -4.17
N GLY A 129 3.36 5.75 -3.20
CA GLY A 129 3.70 6.04 -1.80
C GLY A 129 3.90 4.81 -0.92
N MET A 130 3.43 3.64 -1.34
CA MET A 130 3.33 2.45 -0.48
C MET A 130 4.60 1.57 -0.44
N GLN A 131 5.74 2.06 -0.95
CA GLN A 131 7.06 1.45 -0.69
C GLN A 131 7.73 1.96 0.61
N ASP A 132 7.25 3.04 1.22
CA ASP A 132 7.86 3.62 2.42
C ASP A 132 7.73 2.81 3.74
N PRO A 133 6.80 1.82 3.88
CA PRO A 133 6.77 0.94 5.05
C PRO A 133 7.83 -0.16 5.08
N TYR A 134 8.42 -0.52 3.93
CA TYR A 134 9.14 -1.79 3.77
C TYR A 134 10.62 -1.65 3.41
N THR A 135 11.20 -0.44 3.54
CA THR A 135 12.65 -0.25 3.43
C THR A 135 13.33 -0.22 4.80
N PHE A 136 14.42 -0.99 4.90
CA PHE A 136 15.22 -1.23 6.11
C PHE A 136 15.63 0.09 6.82
N ALA A 137 15.43 0.14 8.16
CA ALA A 137 15.83 1.20 9.13
C ALA A 137 14.83 2.31 9.57
N GLN A 138 13.52 2.18 9.33
CA GLN A 138 12.42 2.66 10.20
C GLN A 138 12.46 4.10 10.80
N PRO A 139 12.10 5.15 10.03
CA PRO A 139 11.49 6.37 10.59
C PRO A 139 10.12 6.72 9.97
N GLY A 140 9.76 6.13 8.82
CA GLY A 140 8.40 6.16 8.26
C GLY A 140 7.40 5.48 9.20
N ILE A 141 7.73 4.26 9.66
CA ILE A 141 6.95 3.52 10.68
C ILE A 141 6.80 4.33 11.96
N GLN A 142 7.83 5.03 12.45
CA GLN A 142 7.70 5.83 13.68
C GLN A 142 6.75 7.03 13.50
N ARG A 143 6.83 7.74 12.36
CA ARG A 143 5.87 8.81 12.04
C ARG A 143 4.46 8.26 11.83
N LEU A 144 4.35 7.08 11.22
CA LEU A 144 3.08 6.43 10.95
C LEU A 144 2.43 5.90 12.22
N VAL A 145 3.21 5.29 13.11
CA VAL A 145 2.78 4.84 14.45
C VAL A 145 2.41 6.05 15.31
N PHE A 146 3.14 7.16 15.20
CA PHE A 146 2.76 8.41 15.87
C PHE A 146 1.44 8.97 15.32
N LYS A 147 1.26 9.00 14.00
CA LYS A 147 -0.01 9.42 13.38
C LYS A 147 -1.17 8.45 13.66
N LEU A 148 -0.91 7.14 13.70
CA LEU A 148 -1.87 6.11 14.07
C LEU A 148 -2.33 6.30 15.51
N LYS A 149 -1.39 6.58 16.43
CA LYS A 149 -1.69 6.93 17.82
C LYS A 149 -2.58 8.17 17.93
N GLU A 150 -2.32 9.20 17.13
CA GLU A 150 -3.14 10.41 17.08
C GLU A 150 -4.52 10.19 16.44
N LEU A 151 -4.63 9.31 15.44
CA LEU A 151 -5.91 8.93 14.83
C LEU A 151 -6.77 8.11 15.78
N VAL A 152 -6.19 7.10 16.46
CA VAL A 152 -6.90 6.31 17.48
C VAL A 152 -7.43 7.20 18.61
N ARG A 153 -6.65 8.20 19.04
CA ARG A 153 -7.06 9.21 20.03
C ARG A 153 -8.19 10.15 19.60
N ARG A 154 -8.54 10.19 18.32
CA ARG A 154 -9.65 11.01 17.79
C ARG A 154 -10.92 10.22 17.55
N ILE A 155 -10.83 8.88 17.59
CA ILE A 155 -11.94 7.96 17.37
C ILE A 155 -12.54 7.50 18.71
N ASP A 156 -11.73 7.45 19.78
CA ASP A 156 -12.17 7.53 21.19
C ASP A 156 -12.38 8.99 21.63
#